data_AF-A0A1G6ZUT7-F1
#
_entry.id   AF-A0A1G6ZUT7-F1
#
_cell.length_a   1.000
_cell.length_b   1.000
_cell.length_c   1.000
_cell.angle_alpha   90.00
_cell.angle_beta   90.00
_cell.angle_gamma   90.00
#
_symmetry.space_group_name_H-M   'P 1'
#
loop_
_entity.id
_entity.type
_entity.pdbx_description
1 polymer ?
#
loop_
_entity_poly.entity_id
_entity_poly.type
_entity_poly.pdbx_seq_one_letter_code
_entity_poly.pdbx_strand_id
1 'polypeptide(L)'
;MQMTNYSKFIDEQKVYFKNNLYKPNDALWEDGFWLKTGVGSSWLLSRNKLSLRFFSTSKVKGLSNINISEEYQEFCKAMLVYSYRQANGNVSPQKLVAELLVLKRWFYSLQELTSDTHPKKLSTEILNHAYLLLKNNSNAANLPDHVGTFKRLQHIVNRPLAKVAKGIKIGRHS
;
A
#
# COMPACT_ATOMS: atom_id res chain seq x y z
N MET A 1 -14.33 -12.70 20.86
CA MET A 1 -14.67 -12.13 19.53
C MET A 1 -13.58 -11.19 19.07
N GLN A 2 -12.56 -11.70 18.37
CA GLN A 2 -11.48 -10.91 17.76
C GLN A 2 -11.90 -10.57 16.33
N MET A 3 -12.76 -9.57 16.12
CA MET A 3 -12.82 -8.90 14.81
C MET A 3 -11.42 -8.31 14.59
N THR A 4 -10.65 -8.99 13.75
CA THR A 4 -9.19 -8.89 13.74
C THR A 4 -8.73 -7.46 13.43
N ASN A 5 -7.68 -6.97 14.09
CA ASN A 5 -7.13 -5.61 13.89
C ASN A 5 -6.93 -5.22 12.41
N TYR A 6 -6.73 -6.22 11.55
CA TYR A 6 -6.72 -6.07 10.09
C TYR A 6 -8.06 -5.55 9.55
N SER A 7 -9.17 -6.25 9.77
CA SER A 7 -10.49 -5.86 9.29
C SER A 7 -10.86 -4.48 9.81
N LYS A 8 -10.62 -4.23 11.11
CA LYS A 8 -10.83 -2.91 11.72
C LYS A 8 -10.02 -1.81 11.03
N PHE A 9 -8.76 -2.07 10.68
CA PHE A 9 -7.92 -1.11 9.96
C PHE A 9 -8.50 -0.79 8.58
N ILE A 10 -8.93 -1.80 7.81
CA ILE A 10 -9.56 -1.60 6.50
C ILE A 10 -10.85 -0.78 6.66
N ASP A 11 -11.72 -1.16 7.60
CA ASP A 11 -13.00 -0.50 7.85
C ASP A 11 -12.80 0.98 8.23
N GLU A 12 -11.85 1.27 9.13
CA GLU A 12 -11.50 2.64 9.52
C GLU A 12 -11.08 3.50 8.30
N GLN A 13 -10.28 2.94 7.38
CA GLN A 13 -9.86 3.68 6.20
C GLN A 13 -10.99 3.82 5.18
N LYS A 14 -11.82 2.79 5.04
CA LYS A 14 -12.99 2.80 4.16
C LYS A 14 -14.02 3.85 4.60
N VAL A 15 -14.30 3.94 5.90
CA VAL A 15 -15.16 4.97 6.49
C VAL A 15 -14.55 6.36 6.27
N TYR A 16 -13.25 6.53 6.52
CA TYR A 16 -12.59 7.81 6.29
C TYR A 16 -12.68 8.25 4.82
N PHE A 17 -12.42 7.33 3.87
CA PHE A 17 -12.53 7.60 2.44
C PHE A 17 -13.92 8.10 2.06
N LYS A 18 -14.97 7.38 2.49
CA LYS A 18 -16.36 7.73 2.17
C LYS A 18 -16.77 9.09 2.76
N ASN A 19 -16.32 9.40 3.97
CA ASN A 19 -16.74 10.62 4.67
C ASN A 19 -15.93 11.86 4.30
N ASN A 20 -14.67 11.71 3.84
CA ASN A 20 -13.74 12.83 3.70
C ASN A 20 -13.14 13.00 2.31
N LEU A 21 -13.02 11.91 1.55
CA LEU A 21 -12.29 11.91 0.26
C LEU A 21 -13.24 11.79 -0.93
N TYR A 22 -14.28 10.98 -0.79
CA TYR A 22 -15.29 10.80 -1.82
C TYR A 22 -16.11 12.07 -2.02
N LYS A 23 -16.33 12.43 -3.28
CA LYS A 23 -17.31 13.41 -3.72
C LYS A 23 -18.23 12.78 -4.77
N PRO A 24 -19.43 13.32 -5.00
CA PRO A 24 -20.27 12.90 -6.12
C PRO A 24 -19.45 12.89 -7.42
N ASN A 25 -19.55 11.81 -8.19
CA ASN A 25 -18.78 11.55 -9.41
C ASN A 25 -17.28 11.23 -9.22
N ASP A 26 -16.80 11.05 -7.98
CA ASP A 26 -15.49 10.44 -7.75
C ASP A 26 -15.57 8.90 -7.88
N ALA A 27 -14.40 8.28 -8.01
CA ALA A 27 -14.28 6.83 -7.99
C ALA A 27 -14.75 6.27 -6.64
N LEU A 28 -15.44 5.15 -6.69
CA LEU A 28 -15.91 4.43 -5.52
C LEU A 28 -14.75 3.69 -4.86
N TRP A 29 -14.96 3.32 -3.60
CA TRP A 29 -14.00 2.48 -2.90
C TRP A 29 -13.83 1.14 -3.63
N GLU A 30 -14.94 0.59 -4.13
CA GLU A 30 -15.02 -0.71 -4.80
C GLU A 30 -14.34 -0.72 -6.18
N ASP A 31 -14.06 0.45 -6.78
CA ASP A 31 -13.45 0.52 -8.10
C ASP A 31 -12.05 -0.12 -8.10
N GLY A 32 -11.75 -0.85 -9.18
CA GLY A 32 -10.43 -1.47 -9.40
C GLY A 32 -9.32 -0.44 -9.68
N PHE A 33 -9.68 0.82 -9.90
CA PHE A 33 -8.73 1.90 -10.10
C PHE A 33 -9.28 3.26 -9.66
N TRP A 34 -8.40 4.18 -9.27
CA TRP A 34 -8.72 5.59 -9.03
C TRP A 34 -7.98 6.48 -10.06
N LEU A 35 -8.74 7.29 -10.82
CA LEU A 35 -8.25 8.19 -11.89
C LEU A 35 -8.34 9.66 -11.50
N LYS A 36 -7.70 10.48 -12.35
CA LYS A 36 -7.83 11.94 -12.36
C LYS A 36 -8.85 12.51 -13.37
N THR A 37 -9.32 11.78 -14.39
CA THR A 37 -9.94 12.47 -15.56
C THR A 37 -11.47 12.60 -15.47
N GLY A 38 -11.95 13.82 -15.23
CA GLY A 38 -13.31 14.31 -15.53
C GLY A 38 -14.43 13.83 -14.61
N VAL A 39 -14.31 12.60 -14.14
CA VAL A 39 -15.12 11.87 -13.16
C VAL A 39 -14.11 11.04 -12.37
N GLY A 40 -13.69 11.49 -11.17
CA GLY A 40 -12.66 10.74 -10.42
C GLY A 40 -11.84 11.50 -9.38
N SER A 41 -11.85 10.94 -8.16
CA SER A 41 -11.02 11.20 -6.96
C SER A 41 -10.44 12.61 -6.86
N SER A 42 -11.27 13.55 -6.42
CA SER A 42 -10.91 14.97 -6.19
C SER A 42 -9.71 15.16 -5.25
N TRP A 43 -9.37 14.15 -4.45
CA TRP A 43 -8.22 14.14 -3.55
C TRP A 43 -6.90 13.66 -4.21
N LEU A 44 -6.94 13.27 -5.50
CA LEU A 44 -5.79 12.80 -6.30
C LEU A 44 -5.44 13.73 -7.48
N LEU A 45 -5.77 15.02 -7.37
CA LEU A 45 -5.50 16.00 -8.43
C LEU A 45 -3.99 16.22 -8.62
N SER A 46 -3.48 15.90 -9.82
CA SER A 46 -2.07 16.13 -10.23
C SER A 46 -2.00 16.54 -11.70
N ARG A 47 -1.19 17.50 -12.13
CA ARG A 47 -1.12 17.90 -13.56
C ARG A 47 -0.91 16.72 -14.54
N ASN A 48 -0.20 15.68 -14.12
CA ASN A 48 0.03 14.46 -14.91
C ASN A 48 -1.14 13.47 -14.87
N LYS A 49 -1.35 12.72 -15.97
CA LYS A 49 -2.31 11.60 -16.05
C LYS A 49 -1.83 10.43 -15.19
N LEU A 50 -2.06 10.50 -13.88
CA LEU A 50 -1.76 9.42 -12.94
C LEU A 50 -3.01 8.58 -12.67
N SER A 51 -2.79 7.29 -12.43
CA SER A 51 -3.83 6.31 -12.14
C SER A 51 -3.31 5.32 -11.10
N LEU A 52 -4.08 5.13 -10.05
CA LEU A 52 -3.86 4.08 -9.05
C LEU A 52 -4.68 2.87 -9.50
N ARG A 53 -4.04 1.88 -10.14
CA ARG A 53 -4.68 0.60 -10.52
C ARG A 53 -4.38 -0.45 -9.46
N PHE A 54 -5.40 -1.05 -8.86
CA PHE A 54 -5.24 -2.01 -7.77
C PHE A 54 -5.22 -3.47 -8.24
N PHE A 55 -5.83 -3.79 -9.38
CA PHE A 55 -6.09 -5.17 -9.80
C PHE A 55 -4.91 -5.97 -10.38
N SER A 56 -3.76 -5.34 -10.67
CA SER A 56 -2.60 -6.07 -11.25
C SER A 56 -1.24 -5.46 -10.92
N THR A 57 -0.18 -6.25 -11.00
CA THR A 57 1.22 -5.80 -10.89
C THR A 57 1.77 -5.16 -12.16
N SER A 58 0.93 -4.97 -13.19
CA SER A 58 1.32 -4.31 -14.43
C SER A 58 2.05 -2.98 -14.20
N LYS A 59 3.05 -2.70 -15.05
CA LYS A 59 3.88 -1.48 -15.01
C LYS A 59 4.79 -1.35 -13.79
N VAL A 60 4.97 -2.40 -12.99
CA VAL A 60 6.02 -2.47 -11.99
C VAL A 60 7.29 -3.06 -12.64
N LYS A 61 8.36 -2.27 -12.70
CA LYS A 61 9.61 -2.70 -13.34
C LYS A 61 10.20 -3.93 -12.63
N GLY A 62 10.51 -4.97 -13.40
CA GLY A 62 11.14 -6.19 -12.90
C GLY A 62 10.19 -7.23 -12.30
N LEU A 63 8.87 -7.06 -12.48
CA LEU A 63 7.87 -8.06 -12.09
C LEU A 63 7.12 -8.57 -13.31
N SER A 64 6.71 -9.84 -13.27
CA SER A 64 5.69 -10.34 -14.20
C SER A 64 4.32 -9.76 -13.86
N ASN A 65 3.43 -9.70 -14.85
CA ASN A 65 2.07 -9.19 -14.68
C ASN A 65 1.17 -10.28 -14.10
N ILE A 66 0.73 -10.10 -12.86
CA ILE A 66 -0.15 -11.01 -12.11
C ILE A 66 -1.36 -10.24 -11.59
N ASN A 67 -2.48 -10.94 -11.46
CA ASN A 67 -3.71 -10.41 -10.89
C ASN A 67 -3.60 -10.35 -9.37
N ILE A 68 -4.04 -9.24 -8.78
CA ILE A 68 -4.00 -9.01 -7.32
C ILE A 68 -5.35 -9.41 -6.74
N SER A 69 -5.35 -10.26 -5.70
CA SER A 69 -6.58 -10.71 -5.03
C SER A 69 -7.36 -9.53 -4.44
N GLU A 70 -8.69 -9.66 -4.37
CA GLU A 70 -9.56 -8.59 -3.87
C GLU A 70 -9.17 -8.17 -2.45
N GLU A 71 -8.85 -9.11 -1.57
CA GLU A 71 -8.44 -8.85 -0.19
C GLU A 71 -7.15 -8.00 -0.15
N TYR A 72 -6.20 -8.26 -1.06
CA TYR A 72 -4.97 -7.50 -1.13
C TYR A 72 -5.18 -6.12 -1.80
N GLN A 73 -6.15 -6.01 -2.71
CA GLN A 73 -6.57 -4.71 -3.25
C GLN A 73 -7.15 -3.81 -2.16
N GLU A 74 -8.00 -4.35 -1.29
CA GLU A 74 -8.57 -3.64 -0.13
C GLU A 74 -7.46 -3.16 0.81
N PHE A 75 -6.46 -4.01 1.07
CA PHE A 75 -5.27 -3.64 1.82
C PHE A 75 -4.48 -2.50 1.16
N CYS A 76 -4.28 -2.55 -0.15
CA CYS A 76 -3.62 -1.47 -0.89
C CYS A 76 -4.36 -0.14 -0.73
N LYS A 77 -5.68 -0.13 -0.95
CA LYS A 77 -6.54 1.06 -0.82
C LYS A 77 -6.46 1.64 0.59
N ALA A 78 -6.57 0.80 1.62
CA ALA A 78 -6.46 1.22 3.00
C ALA A 78 -5.09 1.84 3.33
N MET A 79 -3.99 1.22 2.88
CA MET A 79 -2.65 1.76 3.08
C MET A 79 -2.48 3.16 2.48
N LEU A 80 -3.00 3.39 1.26
CA LEU A 80 -2.92 4.70 0.60
C LEU A 80 -3.76 5.76 1.31
N VAL A 81 -4.99 5.43 1.71
CA VAL A 81 -5.86 6.35 2.47
C VAL A 81 -5.26 6.68 3.84
N TYR A 82 -4.68 5.69 4.52
CA TYR A 82 -3.97 5.91 5.77
C TYR A 82 -2.76 6.85 5.57
N SER A 83 -1.94 6.63 4.54
CA SER A 83 -0.83 7.53 4.20
C SER A 83 -1.30 8.96 3.95
N TYR A 84 -2.41 9.13 3.23
CA TYR A 84 -3.01 10.43 2.97
C TYR A 84 -3.46 11.12 4.27
N ARG A 85 -4.17 10.37 5.13
CA ARG A 85 -4.63 10.86 6.43
C ARG A 85 -3.47 11.26 7.34
N GLN A 86 -2.42 10.45 7.42
CA GLN A 86 -1.24 10.75 8.25
C GLN A 86 -0.46 11.98 7.76
N ALA A 87 -0.60 12.33 6.48
CA ALA A 87 -0.02 13.54 5.91
C ALA A 87 -0.98 14.75 6.00
N ASN A 88 -2.15 14.62 6.66
CA ASN A 88 -3.22 15.63 6.68
C ASN A 88 -3.59 16.11 5.26
N GLY A 89 -3.62 15.18 4.30
CA GLY A 89 -3.89 15.47 2.89
C GLY A 89 -2.75 16.11 2.10
N ASN A 90 -1.61 16.40 2.74
CA ASN A 90 -0.43 17.00 2.10
C ASN A 90 0.49 15.95 1.45
N VAL A 91 -0.08 14.95 0.79
CA VAL A 91 0.67 13.93 0.04
C VAL A 91 0.38 14.09 -1.46
N SER A 92 1.44 14.11 -2.27
CA SER A 92 1.27 14.19 -3.72
C SER A 92 0.74 12.88 -4.29
N PRO A 93 -0.08 12.91 -5.36
CA PRO A 93 -0.53 11.69 -6.04
C PRO A 93 0.64 10.82 -6.54
N GLN A 94 1.77 11.43 -6.93
CA GLN A 94 3.00 10.75 -7.32
C GLN A 94 3.54 9.88 -6.18
N LYS A 95 3.51 10.39 -4.95
CA LYS A 95 3.97 9.65 -3.77
C LYS A 95 3.05 8.47 -3.48
N LEU A 96 1.73 8.63 -3.60
CA LEU A 96 0.78 7.51 -3.46
C LEU A 96 0.96 6.45 -4.56
N VAL A 97 1.30 6.85 -5.79
CA VAL A 97 1.67 5.91 -6.85
C VAL A 97 2.93 5.14 -6.46
N ALA A 98 3.98 5.81 -5.97
CA ALA A 98 5.21 5.14 -5.54
C ALA A 98 4.95 4.15 -4.40
N GLU A 99 4.09 4.51 -3.45
CA GLU A 99 3.65 3.61 -2.38
C GLU A 99 2.92 2.38 -2.92
N LEU A 100 1.99 2.56 -3.86
CA LEU A 100 1.29 1.45 -4.49
C LEU A 100 2.25 0.50 -5.23
N LEU A 101 3.28 1.03 -5.90
CA LEU A 101 4.29 0.20 -6.57
C LEU A 101 5.06 -0.67 -5.57
N VAL A 102 5.34 -0.17 -4.37
CA VAL A 102 5.95 -0.98 -3.30
C VAL A 102 4.99 -2.06 -2.79
N LEU A 103 3.72 -1.71 -2.54
CA LEU A 103 2.71 -2.68 -2.07
C LEU A 103 2.49 -3.82 -3.09
N LYS A 104 2.57 -3.52 -4.38
CA LYS A 104 2.53 -4.52 -5.45
C LYS A 104 3.75 -5.44 -5.47
N ARG A 105 4.95 -4.94 -5.15
CA ARG A 105 6.14 -5.77 -4.98
C ARG A 105 6.01 -6.72 -3.79
N TRP A 106 5.39 -6.26 -2.71
CA TRP A 106 5.09 -7.11 -1.56
C TRP A 106 4.12 -8.24 -1.92
N PHE A 107 3.05 -7.92 -2.67
CA PHE A 107 2.12 -8.93 -3.17
C PHE A 107 2.82 -9.97 -4.04
N TYR A 108 3.63 -9.51 -4.99
CA TYR A 108 4.38 -10.39 -5.86
C TYR A 108 5.28 -11.34 -5.08
N SER A 109 6.02 -10.83 -4.10
CA SER A 109 6.90 -11.66 -3.26
C SER A 109 6.13 -12.62 -2.36
N LEU A 110 4.95 -12.22 -1.88
CA LEU A 110 4.05 -13.10 -1.12
C LEU A 110 3.62 -14.28 -1.99
N GLN A 111 3.12 -14.00 -3.19
CA GLN A 111 2.66 -15.03 -4.10
C GLN A 111 3.80 -15.95 -4.57
N GLU A 112 4.95 -15.38 -4.90
CA GLU A 112 6.12 -16.13 -5.38
C GLU A 112 6.69 -17.08 -4.33
N LEU A 113 6.80 -16.63 -3.07
CA LEU A 113 7.41 -17.44 -2.01
C LEU A 113 6.45 -18.43 -1.35
N THR A 114 5.14 -18.14 -1.36
CA THR A 114 4.18 -18.91 -0.55
C THR A 114 2.96 -19.41 -1.31
N SER A 115 2.74 -18.97 -2.56
CA SER A 115 1.48 -19.14 -3.30
C SER A 115 0.22 -18.57 -2.60
N ASP A 116 0.39 -17.84 -1.49
CA ASP A 116 -0.68 -17.17 -0.78
C ASP A 116 -0.91 -15.76 -1.37
N THR A 117 -2.04 -15.16 -1.06
CA THR A 117 -2.44 -13.83 -1.54
C THR A 117 -2.89 -12.91 -0.41
N HIS A 118 -3.07 -13.44 0.81
CA HIS A 118 -3.65 -12.71 1.91
C HIS A 118 -2.59 -11.82 2.62
N PRO A 119 -2.80 -10.50 2.77
CA PRO A 119 -1.80 -9.57 3.31
C PRO A 119 -1.35 -9.87 4.75
N LYS A 120 -2.19 -10.53 5.56
CA LYS A 120 -1.82 -11.04 6.91
C LYS A 120 -0.68 -12.07 6.91
N LYS A 121 -0.32 -12.61 5.75
CA LYS A 121 0.79 -13.55 5.57
C LYS A 121 2.11 -12.85 5.26
N LEU A 122 2.11 -11.53 5.09
CA LEU A 122 3.34 -10.76 4.93
C LEU A 122 4.25 -10.98 6.14
N SER A 123 5.45 -11.49 5.87
CA SER A 123 6.50 -11.76 6.85
C SER A 123 7.74 -10.93 6.55
N THR A 124 8.67 -10.87 7.49
CA THR A 124 9.97 -10.21 7.26
C THR A 124 10.70 -10.78 6.04
N GLU A 125 10.62 -12.09 5.82
CA GLU A 125 11.22 -12.76 4.67
C GLU A 125 10.62 -12.26 3.34
N ILE A 126 9.27 -12.20 3.27
CA ILE A 126 8.57 -11.69 2.08
C ILE A 126 8.93 -10.22 1.80
N LEU A 127 9.01 -9.40 2.85
CA LEU A 127 9.40 -7.99 2.71
C LEU A 127 10.86 -7.86 2.26
N ASN A 128 11.77 -8.67 2.79
CA ASN A 128 13.17 -8.67 2.35
C ASN A 128 13.30 -9.09 0.88
N HIS A 129 12.56 -10.12 0.45
CA HIS A 129 12.50 -10.52 -0.94
C HIS A 129 12.01 -9.38 -1.84
N ALA A 130 10.92 -8.72 -1.47
CA ALA A 130 10.38 -7.58 -2.21
C ALA A 130 11.38 -6.40 -2.28
N TYR A 131 12.15 -6.19 -1.22
CA TYR A 131 13.22 -5.19 -1.18
C TYR A 131 14.36 -5.54 -2.14
N LEU A 132 14.78 -6.81 -2.21
CA LEU A 132 15.81 -7.25 -3.16
C LEU A 132 15.33 -7.08 -4.61
N LEU A 133 14.08 -7.43 -4.90
CA LEU A 133 13.47 -7.18 -6.22
C LEU A 133 13.46 -5.70 -6.57
N LEU A 134 13.15 -4.82 -5.61
CA LEU A 134 13.22 -3.38 -5.80
C LEU A 134 14.66 -2.93 -6.11
N LYS A 135 15.61 -3.30 -5.25
CA LYS A 135 17.03 -2.93 -5.37
C LYS A 135 17.61 -3.35 -6.72
N ASN A 136 17.35 -4.58 -7.15
CA ASN A 136 17.90 -5.14 -8.39
C ASN A 136 17.30 -4.52 -9.67
N ASN A 137 16.16 -3.83 -9.56
CA ASN A 137 15.44 -3.26 -10.70
C ASN A 137 15.40 -1.72 -10.70
N SER A 138 15.92 -1.07 -9.66
CA SER A 138 16.00 0.38 -9.53
C SER A 138 17.35 0.92 -10.01
N ASN A 139 17.35 2.12 -10.57
CA ASN A 139 18.58 2.86 -10.82
C ASN A 139 19.14 3.36 -9.47
N ALA A 140 20.46 3.35 -9.29
CA ALA A 140 21.16 3.84 -8.11
C ALA A 140 20.72 5.26 -7.71
N ALA A 141 20.44 6.14 -8.68
CA ALA A 141 19.98 7.51 -8.42
C ALA A 141 18.61 7.58 -7.71
N ASN A 142 17.70 6.64 -8.00
CA ASN A 142 16.33 6.65 -7.47
C ASN A 142 16.16 5.70 -6.27
N LEU A 143 17.17 4.86 -5.99
CA LEU A 143 17.11 3.85 -4.95
C LEU A 143 16.82 4.45 -3.55
N PRO A 144 17.45 5.56 -3.11
CA PRO A 144 17.18 6.14 -1.79
C PRO A 144 15.70 6.48 -1.55
N ASP A 145 15.03 7.08 -2.53
CA ASP A 145 13.61 7.47 -2.44
C ASP A 145 12.70 6.24 -2.34
N HIS A 146 13.00 5.20 -3.12
CA HIS A 146 12.26 3.95 -3.07
C HIS A 146 12.46 3.24 -1.73
N VAL A 147 13.67 3.22 -1.17
CA VAL A 147 13.96 2.66 0.16
C VAL A 147 13.24 3.46 1.25
N GLY A 148 13.20 4.79 1.17
CA GLY A 148 12.47 5.64 2.10
C GLY A 148 10.97 5.31 2.11
N THR A 149 10.37 5.14 0.93
CA THR A 149 8.97 4.73 0.78
C THR A 149 8.71 3.34 1.37
N PHE A 150 9.60 2.39 1.09
CA PHE A 150 9.52 1.01 1.59
C PHE A 150 9.53 0.97 3.13
N LYS A 151 10.53 1.60 3.76
CA LYS A 151 10.67 1.66 5.23
C LYS A 151 9.46 2.30 5.89
N ARG A 152 8.92 3.38 5.30
CA ARG A 152 7.72 4.05 5.81
C ARG A 152 6.51 3.11 5.79
N LEU A 153 6.28 2.40 4.69
CA LEU A 153 5.17 1.45 4.60
C LEU A 153 5.35 0.28 5.58
N GLN A 154 6.57 -0.24 5.73
CA GLN A 154 6.86 -1.30 6.70
C GLN A 154 6.55 -0.83 8.13
N HIS A 155 6.93 0.40 8.49
CA HIS A 155 6.56 0.99 9.78
C HIS A 155 5.04 1.14 9.95
N ILE A 156 4.32 1.48 8.87
CA ILE A 156 2.86 1.56 8.88
C ILE A 156 2.24 0.19 9.09
N VAL A 157 2.71 -0.88 8.46
CA VAL A 157 2.16 -2.23 8.71
C VAL A 157 2.50 -2.71 10.12
N ASN A 158 3.71 -2.41 10.58
CA ASN A 158 4.17 -2.80 11.89
C ASN A 158 3.45 -2.05 13.01
N ARG A 159 2.92 -0.82 12.83
CA ARG A 159 2.27 -0.05 13.91
C ARG A 159 0.90 -0.57 14.36
N PRO A 160 -0.10 -0.80 13.48
CA PRO A 160 -1.38 -1.41 13.79
C PRO A 160 -1.21 -2.83 14.34
N LEU A 161 -0.22 -3.58 13.83
CA LEU A 161 0.11 -4.91 14.33
C LEU A 161 0.86 -4.86 15.68
N ALA A 162 1.75 -3.87 15.91
CA ALA A 162 2.51 -3.72 17.16
C ALA A 162 1.69 -3.17 18.32
N LYS A 163 0.48 -2.64 18.10
CA LYS A 163 -0.47 -2.41 19.21
C LYS A 163 -0.91 -3.73 19.89
N VAL A 164 -0.67 -4.90 19.26
CA VAL A 164 -0.79 -6.24 19.88
C VAL A 164 0.52 -6.67 20.54
N ALA A 165 1.67 -6.24 20.03
CA ALA A 165 2.99 -6.64 20.51
C ALA A 165 3.56 -5.76 21.65
N LYS A 166 2.77 -4.85 22.23
CA LYS A 166 3.11 -4.15 23.51
C LYS A 166 3.09 -5.09 24.74
N GLY A 167 3.37 -6.38 24.52
CA GLY A 167 3.72 -7.35 25.55
C GLY A 167 5.14 -7.92 25.41
N ILE A 168 5.95 -7.48 24.43
CA ILE A 168 7.32 -8.00 24.28
C ILE A 168 8.31 -6.83 24.24
N LYS A 169 8.95 -6.59 25.39
CA LYS A 169 10.20 -5.84 25.50
C LYS A 169 11.24 -6.58 24.66
N ILE A 170 11.77 -5.93 23.63
CA ILE A 170 13.04 -6.37 23.06
C ILE A 170 14.09 -5.41 23.60
N GLY A 171 14.93 -5.96 24.48
CA GLY A 171 16.04 -5.27 25.11
C GLY A 171 16.96 -4.64 24.07
N ARG A 172 17.37 -3.41 24.35
CA ARG A 172 18.60 -2.87 23.77
C ARG A 172 19.74 -3.72 24.33
N HIS A 173 20.40 -4.47 23.48
CA HIS A 173 21.73 -4.95 23.79
C HIS A 173 22.74 -3.95 23.23
N SER A 174 23.46 -3.37 24.20
CA SER A 174 24.81 -2.83 24.16
C SER A 174 25.06 -1.63 23.26
#